data_AF-A0A8T3ZB08-F1
#
_entry.id   AF-A0A8T3ZB08-F1
#
_cell.length_a   1.000
_cell.length_b   1.000
_cell.length_c   1.000
_cell.angle_alpha   90.00
_cell.angle_beta   90.00
_cell.angle_gamma   90.00
#
_symmetry.space_group_name_H-M   'P 1'
#
loop_
_entity.id
_entity.type
_entity.pdbx_description
1 polymer ?
#
loop_
_entity_poly.entity_id
_entity_poly.type
_entity_poly.pdbx_seq_one_letter_code
_entity_poly.pdbx_strand_id
1 'polypeptide(L)'
;MAKPGTEYAYTFIAEDVDAGDVLTYSLVEAPEGMTINGQTGRISWTPTDTQAGQTYQVVVRVSDGHGSITQTFSIIVDDLPVEPYRPFFDDYVWIGIVLLLVTMIILMSLAMRRRDE
;
A
#
# COMPACT_ATOMS: atom_id res chain seq x y z
N MET A 1 3.38 -0.12 -5.46
CA MET A 1 2.73 -1.37 -5.00
C MET A 1 1.22 -1.16 -5.06
N ALA A 2 0.47 -2.22 -5.35
CA ALA A 2 -1.00 -2.23 -5.30
C ALA A 2 -1.48 -2.82 -3.96
N LYS A 3 -2.73 -2.57 -3.58
CA LYS A 3 -3.33 -3.10 -2.35
C LYS A 3 -4.65 -3.81 -2.66
N PRO A 4 -4.96 -4.92 -1.96
CA PRO A 4 -6.27 -5.55 -2.09
C PRO A 4 -7.42 -4.56 -1.84
N GLY A 5 -8.49 -4.68 -2.61
CA GLY A 5 -9.70 -3.86 -2.49
C GLY A 5 -9.54 -2.38 -2.84
N THR A 6 -8.35 -1.93 -3.23
CA THR A 6 -8.07 -0.53 -3.59
C THR A 6 -7.77 -0.42 -5.09
N GLU A 7 -8.37 0.56 -5.77
CA GLU A 7 -8.07 0.78 -7.19
C GLU A 7 -6.59 1.19 -7.35
N TYR A 8 -5.86 0.37 -8.10
CA TYR A 8 -4.61 0.73 -8.74
C TYR A 8 -4.92 1.30 -10.13
N ALA A 9 -4.46 2.52 -10.38
CA ALA A 9 -4.58 3.18 -11.67
C ALA A 9 -3.23 3.71 -12.14
N TYR A 10 -2.93 3.53 -13.43
CA TYR A 10 -1.70 4.02 -14.04
C TYR A 10 -1.96 4.36 -15.50
N THR A 11 -1.39 5.45 -16.01
CA THR A 11 -1.59 5.88 -17.40
C THR A 11 -0.28 5.74 -18.17
N PHE A 12 -0.28 4.92 -19.22
CA PHE A 12 0.84 4.82 -20.14
C PHE A 12 0.81 6.01 -21.09
N ILE A 13 1.99 6.61 -21.29
CA ILE A 13 2.20 7.68 -22.25
C ILE A 13 3.15 7.13 -23.31
N ALA A 14 2.76 7.26 -24.57
CA ALA A 14 3.60 6.97 -25.72
C ALA A 14 3.48 8.15 -26.70
N GLU A 15 4.56 8.41 -27.42
CA GLU A 15 4.64 9.46 -28.43
C GLU A 15 5.01 8.81 -29.76
N ASP A 16 4.37 9.27 -30.83
CA ASP A 16 4.70 8.90 -32.20
C ASP A 16 5.28 10.10 -32.94
N VAL A 17 6.30 9.88 -33.77
CA VAL A 17 6.92 10.93 -34.57
C VAL A 17 6.08 11.28 -35.80
N ASP A 18 5.27 10.33 -36.27
CA ASP A 18 4.39 10.49 -37.41
C ASP A 18 3.08 11.15 -36.95
N ALA A 19 2.94 12.44 -37.28
CA ALA A 19 1.80 13.23 -36.88
C ALA A 19 0.51 12.72 -37.54
N GLY A 20 -0.47 12.35 -36.71
CA GLY A 20 -1.81 11.93 -37.15
C GLY A 20 -2.14 10.46 -36.88
N ASP A 21 -1.14 9.66 -36.50
CA ASP A 21 -1.36 8.27 -36.13
C ASP A 21 -2.08 8.15 -34.79
N VAL A 22 -3.01 7.19 -34.71
CA VAL A 22 -3.84 6.95 -33.53
C VAL A 22 -3.23 5.81 -32.73
N LEU A 23 -2.70 6.15 -31.55
CA LEU A 23 -2.14 5.15 -30.65
C LEU A 23 -3.25 4.33 -29.98
N THR A 24 -3.12 3.01 -30.10
CA THR A 24 -4.02 2.02 -29.49
C THR A 24 -3.27 1.17 -28.46
N TYR A 25 -3.76 1.19 -27.23
CA TYR A 25 -3.18 0.46 -26.09
C TYR A 25 -3.92 -0.85 -25.82
N SER A 26 -3.18 -1.90 -25.47
CA SER A 26 -3.74 -3.22 -25.14
C SER A 26 -2.90 -3.95 -24.08
N LEU A 27 -3.54 -4.81 -23.29
CA LEU A 27 -2.87 -5.72 -22.38
C LEU A 27 -2.59 -7.03 -23.13
N VAL A 28 -1.32 -7.44 -23.16
CA VAL A 28 -0.87 -8.73 -23.69
C VAL A 28 -0.82 -9.77 -22.58
N GLU A 29 -0.37 -9.37 -21.41
CA GLU A 29 -0.34 -10.17 -20.18
C GLU A 29 -0.76 -9.26 -19.02
N ALA A 30 -1.65 -9.74 -18.17
CA ALA A 30 -2.16 -8.98 -17.03
C ALA A 30 -2.77 -9.90 -15.97
N PRO A 31 -2.79 -9.49 -14.69
CA PRO A 31 -3.57 -10.18 -13.67
C PRO A 31 -5.07 -10.14 -13.98
N GLU A 32 -5.79 -11.12 -13.45
CA GLU A 32 -7.25 -11.15 -13.53
C GLU A 32 -7.85 -9.86 -12.95
N GLY A 33 -8.84 -9.32 -13.68
CA GLY A 33 -9.55 -8.09 -13.32
C GLY A 33 -8.85 -6.79 -13.74
N MET A 34 -7.64 -6.85 -14.29
CA MET A 34 -6.98 -5.66 -14.84
C MET A 34 -7.52 -5.31 -16.22
N THR A 35 -7.74 -4.01 -16.45
CA THR A 35 -8.23 -3.47 -17.72
C THR A 35 -7.36 -2.31 -18.17
N ILE A 36 -7.37 -2.01 -19.47
CA ILE A 36 -6.74 -0.81 -20.04
C ILE A 36 -7.72 -0.10 -20.96
N ASN A 37 -7.77 1.23 -20.89
CA ASN A 37 -8.44 2.04 -21.89
C ASN A 37 -7.55 2.11 -23.14
N GLY A 38 -8.04 1.59 -24.26
CA GLY A 38 -7.27 1.49 -25.50
C GLY A 38 -6.93 2.83 -26.17
N GLN A 39 -7.60 3.93 -25.81
CA GLN A 39 -7.35 5.25 -26.37
C GLN A 39 -6.46 6.12 -25.46
N THR A 40 -6.61 5.96 -24.14
CA THR A 40 -5.91 6.82 -23.17
C THR A 40 -4.73 6.13 -22.49
N GLY A 41 -4.56 4.82 -22.68
CA GLY A 41 -3.53 4.03 -21.99
C GLY A 41 -3.74 3.91 -20.48
N ARG A 42 -4.92 4.26 -19.95
CA ARG A 42 -5.21 4.17 -18.50
C ARG A 42 -5.52 2.73 -18.11
N ILE A 43 -4.64 2.12 -17.33
CA ILE A 43 -4.89 0.89 -16.59
C ILE A 43 -5.77 1.19 -15.38
N SER A 44 -6.74 0.30 -15.14
CA SER A 44 -7.50 0.18 -13.89
C SER A 44 -7.50 -1.27 -13.42
N TRP A 45 -7.19 -1.48 -12.15
CA TRP A 45 -7.20 -2.79 -11.51
C TRP A 45 -7.51 -2.65 -10.02
N THR A 46 -8.36 -3.53 -9.48
CA THR A 46 -8.58 -3.63 -8.03
C THR A 46 -8.23 -5.05 -7.61
N PRO A 47 -7.04 -5.29 -7.04
CA PRO A 47 -6.63 -6.63 -6.64
C PRO A 47 -7.60 -7.22 -5.62
N THR A 48 -7.86 -8.52 -5.69
CA THR A 48 -8.59 -9.25 -4.64
C THR A 48 -7.66 -9.65 -3.50
N ASP A 49 -8.23 -10.04 -2.36
CA ASP A 49 -7.45 -10.57 -1.23
C ASP A 49 -6.66 -11.83 -1.62
N THR A 50 -7.19 -12.64 -2.54
CA THR A 50 -6.49 -13.82 -3.07
C THR A 50 -5.28 -13.48 -3.92
N GLN A 51 -5.15 -12.23 -4.36
CA GLN A 51 -4.01 -11.72 -5.12
C GLN A 51 -2.95 -11.05 -4.22
N ALA A 52 -3.22 -10.92 -2.91
CA ALA A 52 -2.27 -10.36 -1.94
C ALA A 52 -0.98 -11.18 -1.84
N GLY A 53 0.15 -10.50 -1.60
CA GLY A 53 1.45 -11.14 -1.38
C GLY A 53 2.10 -11.70 -2.65
N GLN A 54 1.48 -11.48 -3.81
CA GLN A 54 1.96 -11.95 -5.11
C GLN A 54 2.56 -10.82 -5.95
N THR A 55 3.39 -11.21 -6.91
CA THR A 55 3.91 -10.33 -7.95
C THR A 55 3.32 -10.73 -9.28
N TYR A 56 2.73 -9.77 -9.99
CA TYR A 56 2.13 -9.97 -11.30
C TYR A 56 2.95 -9.28 -12.37
N GLN A 57 3.28 -10.03 -13.42
CA GLN A 57 3.83 -9.46 -14.64
C GLN A 57 2.70 -8.81 -15.45
N VAL A 58 3.00 -7.64 -15.99
CA VAL A 58 2.10 -6.91 -16.88
C VAL A 58 2.87 -6.56 -18.14
N VAL A 59 2.28 -6.88 -19.28
CA VAL A 59 2.82 -6.55 -20.60
C VAL A 59 1.81 -5.69 -21.34
N VAL A 60 2.16 -4.43 -21.55
CA VAL A 60 1.36 -3.46 -22.30
C VAL A 60 1.93 -3.37 -23.71
N ARG A 61 1.05 -3.34 -24.71
CA ARG A 61 1.38 -3.07 -26.10
C ARG A 61 0.72 -1.77 -26.53
N VAL A 62 1.48 -0.92 -27.23
CA VAL A 62 0.95 0.23 -27.97
C VAL A 62 1.23 0.05 -29.45
N SER A 63 0.25 0.39 -30.29
CA SER A 63 0.33 0.31 -31.75
C SER A 63 -0.23 1.59 -32.37
N ASP A 64 0.42 2.09 -33.41
CA ASP A 64 0.01 3.20 -34.27
C ASP A 64 -0.83 2.74 -35.49
N GLY A 65 -0.99 1.43 -35.69
CA GLY A 65 -1.63 0.81 -36.85
C GLY A 65 -0.65 0.33 -37.94
N HIS A 66 0.61 0.74 -37.88
CA HIS A 66 1.70 0.36 -38.79
C HIS A 66 2.72 -0.58 -38.13
N GLY A 67 2.97 -0.37 -36.83
CA GLY A 67 3.84 -1.13 -35.97
C GLY A 67 3.32 -1.21 -34.53
N SER A 68 4.10 -1.84 -33.66
CA SER A 68 3.78 -1.87 -32.23
C SER A 68 5.03 -2.09 -31.39
N ILE A 69 5.02 -1.55 -30.18
CA ILE A 69 6.04 -1.81 -29.17
C ILE A 69 5.38 -2.36 -27.90
N THR A 70 6.15 -3.10 -27.11
CA THR A 70 5.71 -3.64 -25.82
C THR A 70 6.56 -3.11 -24.68
N GLN A 71 5.93 -2.94 -23.52
CA GLN A 71 6.59 -2.65 -22.26
C GLN A 71 6.16 -3.69 -21.22
N THR A 72 7.16 -4.26 -20.55
CA THR A 72 6.96 -5.25 -19.48
C THR A 72 7.37 -4.66 -18.15
N PHE A 73 6.55 -4.87 -17.12
CA PHE A 73 6.83 -4.48 -15.75
C PHE A 73 6.14 -5.43 -14.78
N SER A 74 6.47 -5.30 -13.49
CA SER A 74 5.87 -6.12 -12.43
C SER A 74 5.19 -5.24 -11.39
N ILE A 75 4.04 -5.70 -10.90
CA ILE A 75 3.31 -5.08 -9.80
C ILE A 75 3.28 -6.05 -8.63
N ILE A 76 3.77 -5.60 -7.48
CA ILE A 76 3.62 -6.32 -6.21
C ILE A 76 2.30 -5.87 -5.57
N VAL A 77 1.48 -6.83 -5.14
CA VAL A 77 0.30 -6.60 -4.31
C VAL A 77 0.69 -6.79 -2.86
N ASP A 78 0.53 -5.75 -2.06
CA ASP A 78 0.88 -5.77 -0.66
C ASP A 78 0.02 -6.80 0.10
N ASP A 79 0.68 -7.59 0.95
CA ASP A 79 0.06 -8.41 1.99
C ASP A 79 0.33 -7.77 3.35
N LEU A 80 -0.12 -6.52 3.51
CA LEU A 80 -0.05 -5.91 4.83
C LEU A 80 -1.07 -6.62 5.72
N PRO A 81 -0.68 -7.13 6.90
CA PRO A 81 -1.67 -7.58 7.86
C PRO A 81 -2.62 -6.41 8.11
N VAL A 82 -3.92 -6.68 8.06
CA VAL A 82 -4.91 -5.72 8.54
C VAL A 82 -4.60 -5.54 10.02
N GLU A 83 -3.81 -4.51 10.37
CA GLU A 83 -3.58 -4.15 11.75
C GLU A 83 -4.97 -4.02 12.37
N PRO A 84 -5.35 -4.87 13.34
CA PRO A 84 -6.65 -4.71 13.97
C PRO A 84 -6.65 -3.29 14.53
N TYR A 85 -7.65 -2.49 14.13
CA TYR A 85 -7.84 -1.15 14.68
C TYR A 85 -7.68 -1.26 16.20
N ARG A 86 -6.58 -0.74 16.75
CA ARG A 86 -6.38 -0.61 18.19
C ARG A 86 -7.01 0.72 18.57
N PRO A 87 -8.29 0.78 18.99
CA PRO A 87 -8.80 2.00 19.59
C PRO A 87 -7.89 2.34 20.76
N PHE A 88 -7.40 3.58 20.75
CA PHE A 88 -6.51 4.17 21.74
C PHE A 88 -7.08 4.09 23.17
N PHE A 89 -6.90 2.97 23.87
CA PHE A 89 -7.16 2.86 25.29
C PHE A 89 -5.87 2.48 26.03
N ASP A 90 -4.98 3.45 26.25
CA ASP A 90 -3.91 3.36 27.26
C ASP A 90 -3.74 4.69 28.02
N ASP A 91 -4.86 5.31 28.43
CA ASP A 91 -4.86 6.39 29.43
C ASP A 91 -4.61 5.87 30.88
N TYR A 92 -4.54 4.54 31.07
CA TYR A 92 -4.27 3.93 32.39
C TYR A 92 -2.86 3.36 32.57
N VAL A 93 -2.08 3.20 31.50
CA VAL A 93 -0.68 2.75 31.64
C VAL A 93 0.20 3.89 32.17
N TRP A 94 -0.07 5.15 31.77
CA TRP A 94 0.59 6.32 32.36
C TRP A 94 0.12 6.61 33.78
N ILE A 95 -1.18 6.55 34.09
CA ILE A 95 -1.68 6.74 35.46
C ILE A 95 -1.20 5.61 36.37
N GLY A 96 -1.17 4.36 35.89
CA GLY A 96 -0.70 3.20 36.64
C GLY A 96 0.79 3.23 36.95
N ILE A 97 1.65 3.57 35.99
CA ILE A 97 3.11 3.67 36.21
C ILE A 97 3.48 4.90 37.05
N VAL A 98 2.83 6.05 36.82
CA VAL A 98 3.08 7.29 37.58
C VAL A 98 2.58 7.18 39.03
N LEU A 99 1.41 6.59 39.28
CA LEU A 99 0.87 6.39 40.64
C LEU A 99 1.72 5.42 41.48
N LEU A 100 2.26 4.37 40.85
CA LEU A 100 3.11 3.37 41.50
C LEU A 100 4.51 3.92 41.84
N LEU A 101 5.05 4.81 40.99
CA LEU A 101 6.29 5.55 41.28
C LEU A 101 6.12 6.59 42.40
N VAL A 102 5.04 7.37 42.41
CA VAL A 102 4.78 8.38 43.45
C VAL A 102 4.55 7.72 44.82
N THR A 103 3.83 6.60 44.88
CA THR A 103 3.63 5.85 46.14
C THR A 103 4.93 5.20 46.63
N MET A 104 5.77 4.66 45.74
CA MET A 104 7.09 4.13 46.12
C MET A 104 8.02 5.21 46.69
N ILE A 105 8.03 6.42 46.13
CA ILE A 105 8.81 7.55 46.67
C ILE A 105 8.33 7.91 48.09
N ILE A 106 7.02 8.01 48.33
CA ILE A 106 6.44 8.30 49.65
C ILE A 106 6.74 7.19 50.66
N LEU A 107 6.64 5.91 50.25
CA LEU A 107 7.01 4.76 51.07
C LEU A 107 8.50 4.74 51.40
N MET A 108 9.38 5.11 50.45
CA MET A 108 10.82 5.20 50.69
C MET A 108 11.16 6.36 51.64
N SER A 109 10.52 7.52 51.48
CA SER A 109 10.67 8.66 52.42
C SER A 109 10.18 8.32 53.83
N LEU A 110 9.11 7.54 53.96
CA LEU A 110 8.59 7.10 55.26
C LEU A 110 9.46 6.00 55.89
N ALA A 111 10.03 5.09 55.08
CA ALA A 111 10.93 4.04 55.52
C ALA A 111 12.33 4.57 55.92
N MET A 112 12.77 5.68 55.33
CA MET A 112 14.00 6.37 55.75
C MET A 112 13.79 7.10 57.08
N ARG A 113 12.63 7.73 57.30
CA ARG A 113 12.34 8.44 58.56
C ARG A 113 12.23 7.54 59.80
N ARG A 114 11.87 6.26 59.65
CA ARG A 114 11.79 5.29 60.77
C ARG A 114 13.13 4.65 61.16
N ARG A 115 14.24 5.00 60.50
CA ARG A 115 15.58 4.52 60.88
C ARG A 115 16.41 5.54 61.65
N ASP A 116 15.89 6.75 61.83
CA ASP A 116 16.55 7.85 62.54
C ASP A 116 15.87 8.19 63.90
N GLU A 117 15.04 7.29 64.44
CA GLU A 117 14.48 7.32 65.80
C GLU A 117 14.86 6.03 66.54
#